data_AF-A0A5Q0GSK2-F1
#
_entry.id   AF-A0A5Q0GSK2-F1
#
_cell.length_a   1.000
_cell.length_b   1.000
_cell.length_c   1.000
_cell.angle_alpha   90.00
_cell.angle_beta   90.00
_cell.angle_gamma   90.00
#
_symmetry.space_group_name_H-M   'P 1'
#
loop_
_entity.id
_entity.type
_entity.pdbx_description
1 polymer ?
#
loop_
_entity_poly.entity_id
_entity_poly.type
_entity_poly.pdbx_seq_one_letter_code
_entity_poly.pdbx_strand_id
1 'polypeptide(L)'
;MSDLQQLAAQWQAAYRAYTDAHEANRYVAADDPAAAARIAPTYRRVARLWRELAALKSTPWWAKAAALHAAETFDHQAEVNERVAAGGQATGPHHLHAPVEGGEQ
;
A
#
# COMPACT_ATOMS: atom_id res chain seq x y z
N MET A 1 -28.12 -6.22 7.11
CA MET A 1 -26.66 -6.36 7.32
C MET A 1 -26.16 -5.00 7.78
N SER A 2 -25.36 -4.90 8.84
CA SER A 2 -24.90 -3.59 9.31
C SER A 2 -23.86 -2.98 8.36
N ASP A 3 -23.75 -1.65 8.33
CA ASP A 3 -22.74 -0.94 7.52
C ASP A 3 -21.33 -1.46 7.79
N LEU A 4 -21.04 -1.76 9.07
CA LEU A 4 -19.78 -2.38 9.49
C LEU A 4 -19.56 -3.74 8.84
N GLN A 5 -20.57 -4.63 8.82
CA GLN A 5 -20.45 -5.95 8.21
C GLN A 5 -20.24 -5.85 6.70
N GLN A 6 -20.93 -4.92 6.04
CA GLN A 6 -20.78 -4.70 4.61
C GLN A 6 -19.40 -4.14 4.26
N LEU A 7 -18.92 -3.15 5.01
CA LEU A 7 -17.58 -2.59 4.83
C LEU A 7 -16.48 -3.61 5.15
N ALA A 8 -16.64 -4.42 6.20
CA ALA A 8 -15.70 -5.48 6.54
C ALA A 8 -15.60 -6.53 5.43
N ALA A 9 -16.73 -6.96 4.85
CA ALA A 9 -16.74 -7.89 3.72
C ALA A 9 -16.05 -7.31 2.47
N GLN A 10 -16.34 -6.03 2.15
CA GLN A 10 -15.67 -5.33 1.05
C GLN A 10 -14.18 -5.17 1.29
N TRP A 11 -13.78 -4.82 2.53
CA TRP A 11 -12.39 -4.67 2.94
C TRP A 11 -11.65 -6.01 2.81
N GLN A 12 -12.24 -7.11 3.28
CA GLN A 12 -11.64 -8.45 3.16
C GLN A 12 -11.46 -8.84 1.69
N ALA A 13 -12.44 -8.57 0.82
CA ALA A 13 -12.32 -8.84 -0.60
C ALA A 13 -11.21 -8.00 -1.26
N ALA A 14 -11.12 -6.71 -0.92
CA ALA A 14 -10.06 -5.84 -1.42
C ALA A 14 -8.67 -6.27 -0.93
N TYR A 15 -8.56 -6.67 0.34
CA TYR A 15 -7.30 -7.13 0.91
C TYR A 15 -6.83 -8.44 0.28
N ARG A 16 -7.74 -9.37 -0.02
CA ARG A 16 -7.41 -10.59 -0.79
C ARG A 16 -6.89 -10.25 -2.18
N ALA A 17 -7.57 -9.37 -2.91
CA ALA A 17 -7.11 -8.93 -4.23
C ALA A 17 -5.72 -8.26 -4.18
N TYR A 18 -5.46 -7.48 -3.13
CA TYR A 18 -4.12 -6.94 -2.85
C TYR A 18 -3.09 -8.05 -2.65
N THR A 19 -3.36 -9.02 -1.78
CA THR A 19 -2.45 -10.15 -1.52
C THR A 19 -2.19 -10.97 -2.78
N ASP A 20 -3.22 -11.22 -3.59
CA ASP A 20 -3.09 -11.95 -4.86
C ASP A 20 -2.20 -11.18 -5.85
N ALA A 21 -2.39 -9.86 -5.98
CA ALA A 21 -1.55 -9.01 -6.82
C ALA A 21 -0.11 -8.92 -6.29
N HIS A 22 0.07 -8.88 -4.98
CA HIS A 22 1.38 -8.88 -4.33
C HIS A 22 2.14 -10.19 -4.59
N GLU A 23 1.47 -11.34 -4.44
CA GLU A 23 2.06 -12.65 -4.73
C GLU A 23 2.36 -12.81 -6.23
N ALA A 24 1.49 -12.34 -7.11
CA ALA A 24 1.75 -12.33 -8.56
C ALA A 24 2.97 -11.46 -8.94
N ASN A 25 3.30 -10.45 -8.13
CA ASN A 25 4.45 -9.57 -8.33
C ASN A 25 5.71 -10.03 -7.57
N ARG A 26 5.65 -11.14 -6.81
CA ARG A 26 6.70 -11.58 -5.88
C ARG A 26 8.11 -11.68 -6.48
N TYR A 27 8.20 -12.09 -7.74
CA TYR A 27 9.47 -12.29 -8.44
C TYR A 27 9.70 -11.27 -9.57
N VAL A 28 8.86 -10.25 -9.65
CA VAL A 28 8.98 -9.20 -10.66
C VAL A 28 9.85 -8.07 -10.11
N ALA A 29 10.63 -7.44 -10.98
CA ALA A 29 11.44 -6.29 -10.60
C ALA A 29 10.55 -5.14 -10.09
N ALA A 30 11.00 -4.43 -9.05
CA ALA A 30 10.21 -3.38 -8.41
C ALA A 30 9.94 -2.17 -9.33
N ASP A 31 10.73 -2.01 -10.40
CA ASP A 31 10.61 -0.97 -11.42
C ASP A 31 9.84 -1.42 -12.67
N ASP A 32 9.27 -2.63 -12.68
CA ASP A 32 8.43 -3.13 -13.77
C ASP A 32 7.10 -2.34 -13.85
N PRO A 33 6.85 -1.57 -14.92
CA PRO A 33 5.65 -0.74 -15.04
C PRO A 33 4.36 -1.56 -15.10
N ALA A 34 4.39 -2.77 -15.66
CA ALA A 34 3.23 -3.63 -15.75
C ALA A 34 2.88 -4.24 -14.38
N ALA A 35 3.88 -4.61 -13.59
CA ALA A 35 3.67 -5.05 -12.20
C ALA A 35 3.10 -3.93 -11.33
N ALA A 36 3.66 -2.73 -11.45
CA ALA A 36 3.21 -1.55 -10.74
C ALA A 36 1.76 -1.18 -11.10
N ALA A 37 1.42 -1.21 -12.40
CA ALA A 37 0.06 -0.95 -12.89
C ALA A 37 -0.97 -1.98 -12.38
N ARG A 38 -0.58 -3.24 -12.19
CA ARG A 38 -1.47 -4.29 -11.64
C ARG A 38 -1.78 -4.06 -10.17
N ILE A 39 -0.80 -3.69 -9.35
CA ILE A 39 -0.96 -3.63 -7.89
C ILE A 39 -1.51 -2.29 -7.40
N ALA A 40 -1.19 -1.18 -8.05
CA ALA A 40 -1.60 0.17 -7.61
C ALA A 40 -3.11 0.33 -7.34
N PRO A 41 -4.04 -0.17 -8.19
CA PRO A 41 -5.47 -0.05 -7.92
C PRO A 41 -5.92 -0.80 -6.66
N THR A 42 -5.24 -1.90 -6.31
CA THR A 42 -5.55 -2.68 -5.10
C THR A 42 -5.22 -1.88 -3.84
N TYR A 43 -4.09 -1.18 -3.84
CA TYR A 43 -3.72 -0.28 -2.76
C TYR A 43 -4.74 0.85 -2.56
N ARG A 44 -5.13 1.54 -3.63
CA ARG A 44 -6.17 2.59 -3.57
C ARG A 44 -7.49 2.07 -3.00
N ARG A 45 -7.89 0.87 -3.42
CA ARG A 45 -9.14 0.24 -2.95
C ARG A 45 -9.09 -0.07 -1.45
N VAL A 46 -7.98 -0.62 -0.96
CA VAL A 46 -7.80 -0.92 0.48
C VAL A 46 -7.74 0.38 1.29
N ALA A 47 -7.01 1.40 0.83
CA ALA A 47 -6.93 2.71 1.47
C ALA A 47 -8.31 3.37 1.62
N ARG A 48 -9.12 3.35 0.55
CA ARG A 48 -10.49 3.88 0.57
C ARG A 48 -11.35 3.17 1.63
N LEU A 49 -11.32 1.84 1.67
CA LEU A 49 -12.14 1.06 2.60
C LEU A 49 -11.71 1.25 4.06
N TRP A 50 -10.41 1.46 4.32
CA TRP A 50 -9.95 1.88 5.64
C TRP A 50 -10.53 3.23 6.06
N ARG A 51 -10.58 4.22 5.16
CA ARG A 51 -11.23 5.51 5.46
C ARG A 51 -12.72 5.39 5.70
N GLU A 52 -13.41 4.57 4.91
CA GLU A 52 -14.84 4.29 5.10
C GLU A 52 -15.10 3.66 6.48
N LEU A 53 -14.28 2.69 6.91
CA LEU A 53 -14.34 2.11 8.26
C LEU A 53 -14.05 3.15 9.36
N ALA A 54 -13.08 4.03 9.14
CA ALA A 54 -12.71 5.10 10.06
C ALA A 54 -13.80 6.19 10.19
N ALA A 55 -14.65 6.33 9.17
CA ALA A 55 -15.74 7.30 9.12
C ALA A 55 -17.03 6.82 9.83
N LEU A 56 -17.14 5.53 10.16
CA LEU A 56 -18.29 5.01 10.90
C LEU A 56 -18.37 5.65 12.30
N LYS A 57 -19.56 6.13 12.67
CA LYS A 57 -19.81 6.73 14.00
C LYS A 57 -19.56 5.76 15.16
N SER A 58 -19.69 4.47 14.90
CA SER A 58 -19.46 3.41 15.88
C SER A 58 -17.98 3.05 16.06
N THR A 59 -17.07 3.61 15.27
CA THR A 59 -15.65 3.29 15.34
C THR A 59 -15.00 3.99 16.54
N PRO A 60 -14.41 3.26 17.50
CA PRO A 60 -13.71 3.86 18.62
C PRO A 60 -12.47 4.63 18.14
N TRP A 61 -12.09 5.68 18.86
CA TRP A 61 -11.02 6.60 18.44
C TRP A 61 -9.71 5.89 18.05
N TRP A 62 -9.27 4.92 18.86
CA TRP A 62 -8.01 4.21 18.61
C TRP A 62 -8.07 3.43 17.27
N ALA A 63 -9.22 2.84 16.95
CA ALA A 63 -9.42 2.09 15.71
C ALA A 63 -9.51 3.04 14.51
N LYS A 64 -10.12 4.22 14.69
CA LYS A 64 -10.14 5.28 13.69
C LYS A 64 -8.72 5.74 13.36
N ALA A 65 -7.89 6.00 14.37
CA ALA A 65 -6.51 6.41 14.18
C ALA A 65 -5.69 5.32 13.44
N ALA A 66 -5.82 4.06 13.83
CA ALA A 66 -5.16 2.94 13.17
C ALA A 66 -5.61 2.78 11.70
N ALA A 67 -6.91 2.90 11.44
CA ALA A 67 -7.47 2.81 10.10
C ALA A 67 -6.97 3.95 9.18
N LEU A 68 -6.91 5.19 9.69
CA LEU A 68 -6.38 6.32 8.93
C LEU A 68 -4.90 6.15 8.60
N HIS A 69 -4.09 5.72 9.58
CA HIS A 69 -2.67 5.44 9.36
C HIS A 69 -2.45 4.33 8.32
N ALA A 70 -3.24 3.26 8.39
CA ALA A 70 -3.21 2.20 7.38
C ALA A 70 -3.58 2.74 5.99
N ALA A 71 -4.62 3.58 5.89
CA ALA A 71 -5.02 4.19 4.63
C ALA A 71 -3.90 5.04 4.01
N GLU A 72 -3.23 5.87 4.81
CA GLU A 72 -2.10 6.70 4.35
C GLU A 72 -0.94 5.85 3.81
N THR A 73 -0.61 4.75 4.49
CA THR A 73 0.43 3.83 4.06
C THR A 73 0.09 3.20 2.70
N PHE A 74 -1.16 2.76 2.53
CA PHE A 74 -1.62 2.20 1.28
C PHE A 74 -1.66 3.22 0.14
N ASP A 75 -2.05 4.48 0.40
CA ASP A 75 -2.00 5.51 -0.62
C ASP A 75 -0.58 5.87 -1.02
N HIS A 76 0.35 5.93 -0.08
CA HIS A 76 1.75 6.15 -0.40
C HIS A 76 2.28 5.05 -1.34
N GLN A 77 1.97 3.79 -1.05
CA GLN A 77 2.32 2.67 -1.92
C GLN A 77 1.63 2.75 -3.29
N ALA A 78 0.36 3.17 -3.34
CA ALA A 78 -0.33 3.39 -4.60
C ALA A 78 0.37 4.47 -5.44
N GLU A 79 0.71 5.61 -4.85
CA GLU A 79 1.39 6.72 -5.54
C GLU A 79 2.76 6.31 -6.08
N VAL A 80 3.54 5.55 -5.31
CA VAL A 80 4.84 5.02 -5.77
C VAL A 80 4.65 4.12 -6.99
N ASN A 81 3.70 3.19 -6.94
CA ASN A 81 3.46 2.26 -8.05
C ASN A 81 2.81 2.96 -9.27
N GLU A 82 1.96 3.96 -9.06
CA GLU A 82 1.40 4.78 -10.14
C GLU A 82 2.49 5.55 -10.89
N ARG A 83 3.51 6.05 -10.18
CA ARG A 83 4.68 6.71 -10.81
C ARG A 83 5.50 5.74 -11.64
N VAL A 84 5.78 4.54 -11.12
CA VAL A 84 6.48 3.48 -11.86
C VAL A 84 5.69 3.07 -13.10
N ALA A 85 4.38 2.86 -12.97
CA ALA A 85 3.49 2.54 -14.08
C ALA A 85 3.48 3.61 -15.18
N ALA A 86 3.60 4.89 -14.80
CA ALA A 86 3.68 6.03 -15.72
C ALA A 86 5.06 6.22 -16.36
N GLY A 87 6.04 5.35 -16.08
CA GLY A 87 7.41 5.47 -16.59
C GLY A 87 8.28 6.44 -15.80
N GLY A 88 7.81 6.93 -14.65
CA GLY A 88 8.64 7.64 -13.69
C GLY A 88 9.52 6.66 -12.94
N GLN A 89 10.84 6.82 -13.02
CA GLN A 89 11.75 6.06 -12.14
C GLN A 89 11.31 6.29 -10.68
N ALA A 90 11.11 5.20 -9.93
CA ALA A 90 10.96 5.24 -8.48
C ALA A 90 12.26 5.73 -7.86
N THR A 91 12.45 7.05 -7.84
CA THR A 91 13.50 7.70 -7.07
C THR A 91 13.05 7.76 -5.61
N GLY A 92 13.07 6.60 -4.94
CA GLY A 92 13.18 6.48 -3.49
C GLY A 92 14.63 6.16 -3.15
N PRO A 93 15.17 6.66 -2.01
CA PRO A 93 16.60 6.76 -1.80
C PRO A 93 17.22 5.36 -1.83
N HIS A 94 18.14 5.15 -2.77
CA HIS A 94 19.21 4.19 -2.60
C HIS A 94 19.88 4.57 -1.27
N HIS A 95 19.61 3.80 -0.22
CA HIS A 95 20.58 3.66 0.85
C HIS A 95 21.76 2.91 0.22
N LEU A 96 22.61 3.68 -0.48
CA LEU A 96 23.96 3.30 -0.80
C LEU A 96 24.59 2.90 0.53
N HIS A 97 24.74 1.60 0.71
CA HIS A 97 25.64 1.05 1.69
C HIS A 97 27.04 1.49 1.25
N ALA A 98 27.50 2.62 1.76
CA ALA A 98 28.88 3.04 1.58
C ALA A 98 29.79 1.92 2.12
N PRO A 99 30.85 1.51 1.40
CA PRO A 99 31.88 0.72 2.01
C PRO A 99 32.52 1.58 3.10
N VAL A 100 32.57 1.06 4.33
CA VAL A 100 33.37 1.66 5.40
C VAL A 100 34.83 1.50 4.97
N GLU A 101 35.39 2.55 4.38
CA GLU A 101 36.83 2.74 4.31
C GLU A 101 37.34 3.03 5.72
N GLY A 102 37.72 1.97 6.43
CA GLY A 102 38.46 2.04 7.69
C GLY A 102 39.95 1.97 7.41
N GLY A 103 40.55 3.12 7.13
CA GLY A 103 41.99 3.31 7.18
C GLY A 103 42.49 3.29 8.63
N GLU A 104 43.50 2.45 8.85
CA GLU A 104 44.69 2.61 9.69
C GLU A 104 44.54 3.14 11.14
N GLN A 105 44.85 2.26 12.09
CA GLN A 105 45.92 2.45 13.08
C GLN A 105 46.45 1.10 13.58
#